data_AF-A0A8X6YZ39-F1
#
_entry.id   AF-A0A8X6YZ39-F1
#
_cell.length_a   1.000
_cell.length_b   1.000
_cell.length_c   1.000
_cell.angle_alpha   90.00
_cell.angle_beta   90.00
_cell.angle_gamma   90.00
#
_symmetry.space_group_name_H-M   'P 1'
#
loop_
_entity.id
_entity.type
_entity.pdbx_description
1 polymer ?
#
loop_
_entity_poly.entity_id
_entity_poly.type
_entity_poly.pdbx_seq_one_letter_code
_entity_poly.pdbx_strand_id
1 'polypeptide(L)'
;MLAGCNALLNTIFFTIGGLLGDFVTFGVCMGGVDIAPNLSGTVTGILNFVGVIPFFLIPALVGFFTQHERSMVQWRYVYYVTIGVVLFTTIIYAVFGTSEPQKWGTHDEESMHKIKKAKRSYSAA
;
A
#
# COMPACT_ATOMS: atom_id res chain seq x y z
N MET A 1 -3.49 10.05 -20.25
CA MET A 1 -4.11 10.28 -21.58
C MET A 1 -3.11 10.85 -22.60
N LEU A 2 -1.83 10.44 -22.58
CA LEU A 2 -0.80 10.90 -23.55
C LEU A 2 -0.48 9.90 -24.66
N ALA A 3 -1.01 8.69 -24.58
CA ALA A 3 -0.78 7.67 -25.58
C ALA A 3 -2.08 7.51 -26.38
N GLY A 4 -1.99 7.91 -27.66
CA GLY A 4 -3.08 7.85 -28.62
C GLY A 4 -3.48 6.42 -28.98
N CYS A 5 -3.80 6.20 -30.27
CA CYS A 5 -4.37 4.98 -30.83
C CYS A 5 -3.37 3.79 -30.89
N ASN A 6 -2.72 3.45 -29.78
CA ASN A 6 -1.86 2.27 -29.71
C ASN A 6 -2.11 1.50 -28.41
N ALA A 7 -3.04 0.54 -28.49
CA ALA A 7 -3.51 -0.25 -27.36
C ALA A 7 -2.39 -1.09 -26.71
N LEU A 8 -1.37 -1.47 -27.49
CA LEU A 8 -0.21 -2.23 -26.99
C LEU A 8 0.60 -1.41 -25.98
N LEU A 9 0.91 -0.16 -26.32
CA LEU A 9 1.72 0.70 -25.47
C LEU A 9 1.00 1.05 -24.16
N ASN A 10 -0.30 1.31 -24.23
CA ASN A 10 -1.12 1.58 -23.05
C ASN A 10 -1.19 0.40 -22.10
N THR A 11 -1.37 -0.80 -22.65
CA THR A 11 -1.41 -2.03 -21.85
C THR A 11 -0.08 -2.25 -21.15
N ILE A 12 1.05 -2.09 -21.87
CA ILE A 12 2.39 -2.27 -21.29
C ILE A 12 2.64 -1.28 -20.14
N PHE A 13 2.35 0.01 -20.31
CA PHE A 13 2.51 0.99 -19.23
C PHE A 13 1.62 0.69 -18.02
N PHE A 14 0.38 0.24 -18.26
CA PHE A 14 -0.53 -0.13 -17.18
C PHE A 14 -0.05 -1.38 -16.43
N THR A 15 0.42 -2.41 -17.15
CA THR A 15 0.94 -3.64 -16.54
C THR A 15 2.21 -3.39 -15.75
N ILE A 16 3.17 -2.64 -16.28
CA ILE A 16 4.41 -2.29 -15.56
C ILE A 16 4.09 -1.44 -14.33
N GLY A 17 3.20 -0.45 -14.46
CA GLY A 17 2.76 0.37 -13.33
C GLY A 17 2.08 -0.46 -12.24
N GLY A 18 1.22 -1.40 -12.62
CA GLY A 18 0.58 -2.34 -11.69
C GLY A 18 1.61 -3.20 -10.96
N LEU A 19 2.51 -3.86 -11.70
CA LEU A 19 3.55 -4.72 -11.13
C LEU A 19 4.44 -3.99 -10.10
N LEU A 20 4.83 -2.74 -10.41
CA LEU A 20 5.62 -1.92 -9.48
C LEU A 20 4.81 -1.53 -8.23
N GLY A 21 3.52 -1.22 -8.38
CA GLY A 21 2.63 -0.92 -7.25
C GLY A 21 2.39 -2.12 -6.34
N ASP A 22 2.21 -3.30 -6.92
CA ASP A 22 2.03 -4.55 -6.18
C ASP A 22 3.29 -4.93 -5.40
N PHE A 23 4.48 -4.72 -5.98
CA PHE A 23 5.75 -4.95 -5.31
C PHE A 23 5.92 -4.08 -4.04
N VAL A 24 5.53 -2.80 -4.11
CA VAL A 24 5.54 -1.91 -2.94
C VAL A 24 4.60 -2.41 -1.84
N THR A 25 3.42 -2.88 -2.22
CA THR A 25 2.42 -3.42 -1.28
C THR A 25 2.95 -4.65 -0.55
N PHE A 26 3.66 -5.55 -1.26
CA PHE A 26 4.36 -6.67 -0.63
C PHE A 26 5.42 -6.22 0.38
N GLY A 27 6.19 -5.17 0.05
CA GLY A 27 7.19 -4.60 0.97
C GLY A 27 6.57 -4.09 2.27
N VAL A 28 5.40 -3.45 2.21
CA VAL A 28 4.67 -2.96 3.39
C VAL A 28 4.14 -4.12 4.24
N CYS A 29 3.60 -5.16 3.60
CA CYS A 29 3.14 -6.37 4.30
C CYS A 29 4.30 -7.09 5.02
N MET A 30 5.48 -7.19 4.39
CA MET A 30 6.66 -7.82 4.99
C MET A 30 7.26 -6.94 6.10
N GLY A 31 7.30 -5.63 5.90
CA GLY A 31 7.81 -4.67 6.89
C GLY A 31 7.02 -4.68 8.21
N GLY A 32 5.69 -4.84 8.16
CA GLY A 32 4.87 -4.96 9.37
C GLY A 32 5.17 -6.22 10.19
N VAL A 33 5.46 -7.34 9.51
CA VAL A 33 5.87 -8.60 10.14
C VAL A 33 7.26 -8.50 10.75
N ASP A 34 8.18 -7.77 10.09
CA ASP A 34 9.53 -7.49 10.60
C ASP A 34 9.52 -6.54 11.81
N ILE A 35 8.54 -5.62 11.90
CA ILE A 35 8.47 -4.61 12.97
C ILE A 35 7.91 -5.16 14.30
N ALA A 36 6.96 -6.09 14.25
CA ALA A 36 6.31 -6.66 15.45
C ALA A 36 5.97 -8.15 15.26
N PRO A 37 6.94 -9.07 15.43
CA PRO A 37 6.76 -10.48 15.12
C PRO A 37 5.73 -11.20 16.02
N ASN A 38 5.55 -10.75 17.27
CA ASN A 38 4.62 -11.39 18.22
C ASN A 38 3.16 -10.88 18.06
N LEU A 39 2.99 -9.65 17.59
CA LEU A 39 1.67 -9.01 17.39
C LEU A 39 1.26 -8.95 15.91
N SER A 40 2.01 -9.62 15.04
CA SER A 40 1.84 -9.61 13.58
C SER A 40 0.41 -9.91 13.14
N GLY A 41 -0.27 -10.90 13.75
CA GLY A 41 -1.66 -11.25 13.38
C GLY A 41 -2.67 -10.13 13.66
N THR A 42 -2.64 -9.54 14.86
CA THR A 42 -3.57 -8.47 15.25
C THR A 42 -3.27 -7.16 14.52
N VAL A 43 -1.99 -6.79 14.38
CA VAL A 43 -1.57 -5.58 13.68
C VAL A 43 -1.90 -5.68 12.18
N THR A 44 -1.59 -6.82 11.55
CA THR A 44 -1.93 -7.07 10.14
C THR A 44 -3.45 -7.08 9.93
N GLY A 45 -4.23 -7.63 10.87
CA GLY A 45 -5.68 -7.61 10.82
C GLY A 45 -6.26 -6.19 10.87
N ILE A 46 -5.75 -5.34 11.76
CA ILE A 46 -6.16 -3.92 11.85
C ILE A 46 -5.78 -3.17 10.58
N LEU A 47 -4.58 -3.38 10.05
CA LEU A 47 -4.13 -2.76 8.80
C LEU A 47 -5.01 -3.19 7.61
N ASN A 48 -5.40 -4.47 7.56
CA ASN A 48 -6.32 -4.97 6.54
C ASN A 48 -7.70 -4.32 6.64
N PHE A 49 -8.24 -4.17 7.85
CA PHE A 49 -9.52 -3.49 8.07
C PHE A 49 -9.48 -2.03 7.62
N VAL A 50 -8.45 -1.28 8.04
CA VAL A 50 -8.26 0.11 7.61
C VAL A 50 -8.06 0.21 6.10
N GLY A 51 -7.37 -0.77 5.49
CA GLY A 51 -7.17 -0.86 4.05
C GLY A 51 -8.45 -1.11 3.25
N VAL A 52 -9.45 -1.79 3.83
CA VAL A 52 -10.72 -2.10 3.15
C VAL A 52 -11.70 -0.91 3.15
N ILE A 53 -11.65 -0.02 4.14
CA ILE A 53 -12.51 1.17 4.22
C ILE A 53 -12.49 2.03 2.94
N PRO A 54 -11.33 2.44 2.39
CA PRO A 54 -11.29 3.23 1.17
C PRO A 54 -11.86 2.50 -0.05
N PHE A 55 -11.81 1.16 -0.10
CA PHE A 55 -12.41 0.39 -1.20
C PHE A 55 -13.93 0.56 -1.29
N PHE A 56 -14.60 0.80 -0.16
CA PHE A 56 -16.04 1.09 -0.15
C PHE A 56 -16.34 2.56 -0.41
N LEU A 57 -15.49 3.47 0.09
CA LEU A 57 -15.70 4.91 -0.05
C LEU A 57 -15.46 5.42 -1.48
N ILE A 58 -14.45 4.88 -2.18
CA ILE A 58 -14.06 5.36 -3.52
C ILE A 58 -15.18 5.15 -4.55
N PRO A 59 -15.82 3.97 -4.69
CA PRO A 59 -16.93 3.77 -5.63
C PRO A 59 -18.16 4.63 -5.29
N ALA A 60 -18.44 4.84 -3.99
CA ALA A 60 -19.54 5.71 -3.56
C ALA A 60 -19.28 7.17 -3.96
N LEU A 61 -18.05 7.64 -3.76
CA LEU A 61 -17.63 8.99 -4.13
C LEU A 61 -17.62 9.18 -5.66
N VAL A 62 -17.07 8.22 -6.41
CA VAL A 62 -17.07 8.24 -7.88
C VAL A 62 -18.49 8.16 -8.43
N GLY A 63 -19.36 7.36 -7.81
CA GLY A 63 -20.78 7.28 -8.16
C GLY A 63 -21.46 8.65 -8.06
N PHE A 64 -21.24 9.36 -6.95
CA PHE A 64 -21.75 10.72 -6.77
C PHE A 64 -21.20 11.71 -7.81
N PHE A 65 -19.90 11.65 -8.12
CA PHE A 65 -19.29 12.53 -9.13
C PHE A 65 -19.73 12.25 -10.57
N THR A 66 -20.14 11.01 -10.88
CA THR A 66 -20.49 10.58 -12.26
C THR A 66 -21.99 10.62 -12.54
N GLN A 67 -22.83 10.93 -11.55
CA GLN A 67 -24.30 10.95 -11.70
C GLN A 67 -24.81 12.02 -12.68
N HIS A 68 -24.07 13.11 -12.86
CA HIS A 68 -24.59 14.26 -13.59
C HIS A 68 -24.25 14.27 -15.08
N GLU A 69 -23.06 13.84 -15.53
CA GLU A 69 -22.76 13.57 -16.96
C GLU A 69 -21.52 12.67 -17.14
N ARG A 70 -21.51 11.80 -18.16
CA ARG A 70 -20.37 10.95 -18.57
C ARG A 70 -19.29 11.76 -19.31
N SER A 71 -18.87 12.90 -18.78
CA SER A 71 -17.88 13.77 -19.43
C SER A 71 -16.46 13.49 -18.95
N MET A 72 -15.49 13.54 -19.87
CA MET A 72 -14.04 13.45 -19.59
C MET A 72 -13.56 14.51 -18.58
N VAL A 73 -14.31 15.61 -18.41
CA VAL A 73 -13.96 16.71 -17.50
C VAL A 73 -14.17 16.32 -16.03
N GLN A 74 -15.23 15.58 -15.68
CA GLN A 74 -15.45 15.11 -14.30
C GLN A 74 -14.39 14.10 -13.84
N TRP A 75 -13.92 13.24 -14.75
CA TRP A 75 -12.84 12.30 -14.44
C TRP A 75 -11.52 13.00 -14.08
N ARG A 76 -11.25 14.20 -14.63
CA ARG A 76 -10.08 14.99 -14.22
C ARG A 76 -10.16 15.40 -12.75
N TYR A 77 -11.34 15.75 -12.26
CA TYR A 77 -11.53 16.07 -10.84
C TYR A 77 -11.29 14.87 -9.93
N VAL A 78 -11.78 13.69 -10.32
CA VAL A 78 -11.50 12.44 -9.58
C VAL A 78 -9.99 12.19 -9.50
N TYR A 79 -9.27 12.35 -10.62
CA TYR A 79 -7.82 12.22 -10.63
C TYR A 79 -7.11 13.24 -9.73
N TYR A 80 -7.52 14.52 -9.74
CA TYR A 80 -6.92 15.52 -8.86
C TYR A 80 -7.14 15.19 -7.38
N VAL A 81 -8.33 14.68 -7.02
CA VAL A 81 -8.62 14.22 -5.65
C VAL A 81 -7.75 13.02 -5.28
N THR A 82 -7.62 12.02 -6.17
CA THR A 82 -6.76 10.87 -5.93
C THR A 82 -5.29 11.27 -5.72
N ILE A 83 -4.76 12.17 -6.56
CA ILE A 83 -3.39 12.68 -6.41
C ILE A 83 -3.22 13.40 -5.06
N GLY A 84 -4.20 14.23 -4.67
CA GLY A 84 -4.19 14.92 -3.38
C GLY A 84 -4.15 13.96 -2.19
N VAL A 85 -4.99 12.92 -2.21
CA VAL A 85 -5.03 11.90 -1.15
C VAL A 85 -3.73 11.11 -1.07
N VAL A 86 -3.16 10.73 -2.22
CA VAL A 86 -1.88 10.02 -2.28
C VAL A 86 -0.76 10.90 -1.71
N LEU A 87 -0.63 12.15 -2.17
CA LEU A 87 0.38 13.08 -1.66
C LEU A 87 0.25 13.32 -0.16
N PHE A 88 -0.97 13.52 0.33
CA PHE A 88 -1.23 13.70 1.77
C PHE A 88 -0.79 12.48 2.58
N THR A 89 -1.17 11.28 2.13
CA THR A 89 -0.79 10.03 2.79
C THR A 89 0.72 9.80 2.73
N THR A 90 1.36 10.13 1.61
CA THR A 90 2.82 10.06 1.44
C THR A 90 3.53 11.03 2.37
N ILE A 91 3.05 12.26 2.55
CA ILE A 91 3.65 13.23 3.47
C ILE A 91 3.54 12.75 4.92
N ILE A 92 2.37 12.24 5.32
CA ILE A 92 2.19 11.67 6.66
C ILE A 92 3.16 10.51 6.89
N TYR A 93 3.26 9.58 5.93
CA TYR A 93 4.19 8.47 6.03
C TYR A 93 5.65 8.94 6.01
N ALA A 94 5.99 9.97 5.26
CA ALA A 94 7.36 10.51 5.25
C ALA A 94 7.76 11.17 6.57
N VAL A 95 6.80 11.75 7.30
CA VAL A 95 7.05 12.43 8.60
C VAL A 95 7.02 11.46 9.78
N PHE A 96 6.09 10.49 9.76
CA PHE A 96 5.84 9.59 10.89
C PHE A 96 6.30 8.13 10.66
N GLY A 97 6.64 7.78 9.42
CA GLY A 97 7.08 6.44 9.07
C GLY A 97 8.45 6.14 9.65
N THR A 98 8.55 5.05 10.39
CA THR A 98 9.81 4.48 10.86
C THR A 98 9.91 3.04 10.39
N SER A 99 11.09 2.65 9.92
CA SER A 99 11.38 1.29 9.44
C SER A 99 12.08 0.44 10.50
N GLU A 100 12.19 0.93 11.75
CA GLU A 100 12.83 0.19 12.83
C GLU A 100 11.82 -0.69 13.61
N PRO A 101 12.23 -1.90 14.02
CA PRO A 101 11.39 -2.78 14.84
C PRO A 101 11.06 -2.10 16.17
N GLN A 102 9.76 -1.94 16.43
CA GLN A 102 9.31 -1.14 17.56
C GLN A 102 9.34 -1.96 18.86
N LYS A 103 9.85 -1.35 19.94
CA LYS A 103 10.10 -2.01 21.23
C LYS A 103 8.87 -2.67 21.87
N TRP A 104 7.66 -2.18 21.56
CA TRP A 104 6.39 -2.74 22.06
C TRP A 104 5.99 -4.06 21.38
N GLY A 105 6.60 -4.40 20.24
CA GLY A 105 6.36 -5.66 19.51
C GLY A 105 7.32 -6.80 19.87
N THR A 106 8.30 -6.56 20.73
CA THR A 106 9.34 -7.53 21.13
C THR A 106 9.35 -7.65 22.66
N HIS A 107 8.50 -8.52 23.22
CA HIS A 107 8.49 -8.72 24.67
C HIS A 107 9.44 -9.83 25.17
N ASP A 108 10.05 -10.59 24.26
CA ASP A 108 10.88 -11.76 24.63
C ASP A 108 12.20 -11.79 23.84
N GLU A 109 13.35 -11.73 24.53
CA GLU A 109 14.68 -11.94 23.93
C GLU A 109 14.77 -13.26 23.14
N GLU A 110 13.96 -14.26 23.51
CA GLU A 110 13.86 -15.56 22.85
C GLU A 110 13.35 -15.46 21.41
N SER A 111 12.37 -14.57 21.16
CA SER A 111 11.77 -14.37 19.83
C SER A 111 12.74 -13.69 18.86
N MET A 112 13.52 -12.72 19.35
CA MET A 112 14.62 -12.08 18.63
C MET A 112 15.74 -13.07 18.27
N HIS A 113 16.04 -14.01 19.17
CA HIS A 113 17.04 -15.07 18.93
C HIS A 113 16.56 -16.06 17.85
N LYS A 114 15.27 -16.45 17.87
CA LYS A 114 14.67 -17.30 16.81
C LYS A 114 14.67 -16.62 15.44
N ILE A 115 14.33 -15.32 15.38
CA ILE A 115 14.35 -14.53 14.14
C ILE A 115 15.77 -14.39 13.58
N LYS A 116 16.76 -14.08 14.43
CA LYS A 116 18.17 -14.05 14.00
C LYS A 116 18.64 -15.41 13.48
N LYS A 117 18.24 -16.50 14.12
CA LYS A 117 18.62 -17.86 13.70
C LYS A 117 17.97 -18.25 12.38
N ALA A 118 16.70 -17.90 12.16
CA ALA A 118 15.98 -18.11 10.91
C ALA A 118 16.59 -17.29 9.75
N LYS A 119 16.88 -15.99 9.96
CA LYS A 119 17.58 -15.15 8.96
C LYS A 119 18.97 -15.72 8.62
N ARG A 120 19.71 -16.21 9.62
CA ARG A 120 21.05 -16.81 9.42
C ARG A 120 20.99 -18.15 8.67
N SER A 121 19.93 -18.94 8.85
CA SER A 121 19.71 -20.19 8.11
C SER A 121 19.29 -19.95 6.66
N TYR A 122 18.51 -18.91 6.38
CA TYR A 122 18.13 -18.53 5.01
C TYR A 122 19.30 -17.91 4.22
N SER A 123 20.18 -17.17 4.89
CA SER A 123 21.38 -16.60 4.25
C SER A 123 22.53 -17.60 4.04
N ALA A 124 22.41 -18.82 4.59
CA ALA A 124 23.44 -19.87 4.51
C ALA A 124 23.03 -21.03 3.58
N ALA A 125 21.85 -20.96 2.97
CA ALA A 125 21.36 -21.86 1.92
C ALA A 125 21.39 -21.11 0.58
#